data_AF-A0A258CX85-F1
#
_entry.id   AF-A0A258CX85-F1
#
_cell.length_a   1.000
_cell.length_b   1.000
_cell.length_c   1.000
_cell.angle_alpha   90.00
_cell.angle_beta   90.00
_cell.angle_gamma   90.00
#
_symmetry.space_group_name_H-M   'P 1'
#
loop_
_entity.id
_entity.type
_entity.pdbx_description
1 polymer ?
#
loop_
_entity_poly.entity_id
_entity_poly.type
_entity_poly.pdbx_seq_one_letter_code
_entity_poly.pdbx_strand_id
1 'polypeptide(L)'
;MTDTVADKTNETLILPGLTGLLREAADAAGLFVAEAKPAVLAHIAPGGGKVDRKLADVHQHRVHGYGWYAAYAELMNQVAGWAERLEAEGRFGEIEALLAQLLFSEYCAQLVGGVPMNQGEIVRPAHLVEDRAVLNRLYSDGLMKLMVEGGTQAVKARIAQRLAEARGRSTLEQTGLDETFEMIRDQFHAFAEEKVTPFAHEWHLKDELIPLELVQELGELGVFGLTIPEAFG
;
A
#
# COMPACT_ATOMS: atom_id res chain seq x y z
N MET A 1 2.43 -37.69 -15.40
CA MET A 1 3.79 -37.49 -14.87
C MET A 1 4.08 -36.00 -14.87
N THR A 2 3.70 -35.34 -13.80
CA THR A 2 4.24 -34.06 -13.36
C THR A 2 4.22 -34.16 -11.85
N ASP A 3 5.16 -34.95 -11.34
CA ASP A 3 5.47 -34.97 -9.92
C ASP A 3 5.89 -33.54 -9.56
N THR A 4 5.00 -32.86 -8.86
CA THR A 4 5.30 -31.58 -8.25
C THR A 4 6.41 -31.88 -7.26
N VAL A 5 7.59 -31.32 -7.52
CA VAL A 5 8.69 -31.35 -6.57
C VAL A 5 8.18 -30.64 -5.32
N ALA A 6 7.69 -31.41 -4.37
CA ALA A 6 7.43 -30.95 -3.02
C ALA A 6 8.80 -30.64 -2.43
N ASP A 7 9.22 -29.39 -2.60
CA ASP A 7 10.47 -28.93 -2.03
C ASP A 7 10.33 -28.98 -0.51
N LYS A 8 11.11 -29.89 0.08
CA LYS A 8 11.24 -30.09 1.51
C LYS A 8 12.31 -29.12 2.01
N THR A 9 11.95 -27.87 2.16
CA THR A 9 12.66 -26.96 3.06
C THR A 9 11.62 -26.33 3.98
N ASN A 10 11.68 -26.73 5.25
CA ASN A 10 11.04 -26.03 6.36
C ASN A 10 11.78 -24.69 6.62
N GLU A 11 12.20 -24.00 5.55
CA GLU A 11 12.67 -22.64 5.64
C GLU A 11 11.43 -21.78 5.90
N THR A 12 11.45 -21.08 7.03
CA THR A 12 10.40 -20.13 7.36
C THR A 12 10.30 -19.12 6.23
N LEU A 13 9.19 -19.11 5.48
CA LEU A 13 8.96 -18.18 4.36
C LEU A 13 9.00 -16.70 4.79
N ILE A 14 8.82 -16.47 6.08
CA ILE A 14 8.87 -15.17 6.74
C ILE A 14 10.30 -14.91 7.19
N LEU A 15 10.84 -13.77 6.78
CA LEU A 15 12.18 -13.34 7.16
C LEU A 15 12.31 -13.17 8.69
N PRO A 16 13.39 -13.65 9.32
CA PRO A 16 13.63 -13.43 10.74
C PRO A 16 13.70 -11.94 11.09
N GLY A 17 13.00 -11.52 12.14
CA GLY A 17 12.95 -10.12 12.56
C GLY A 17 12.25 -9.20 11.57
N LEU A 18 11.23 -9.72 10.86
CA LEU A 18 10.57 -9.00 9.76
C LEU A 18 10.14 -7.58 10.14
N THR A 19 9.44 -7.37 11.25
CA THR A 19 8.96 -6.03 11.66
C THR A 19 10.10 -5.01 11.77
N GLY A 20 11.24 -5.41 12.32
CA GLY A 20 12.45 -4.59 12.34
C GLY A 20 13.01 -4.27 10.95
N LEU A 21 13.01 -5.24 10.02
CA LEU A 21 13.42 -5.02 8.63
C LEU A 21 12.47 -4.04 7.91
N LEU A 22 11.15 -4.17 8.12
CA LEU A 22 10.15 -3.27 7.54
C LEU A 22 10.39 -1.84 8.04
N ARG A 23 10.61 -1.66 9.35
CA ARG A 23 10.93 -0.36 9.95
C ARG A 23 12.20 0.24 9.35
N GLU A 24 13.29 -0.52 9.30
CA GLU A 24 14.56 -0.05 8.74
C GLU A 24 14.43 0.42 7.28
N ALA A 25 13.72 -0.35 6.46
CA ALA A 25 13.49 0.01 5.06
C ALA A 25 12.57 1.25 4.91
N ALA A 26 11.54 1.37 5.74
CA ALA A 26 10.66 2.54 5.74
C ALA A 26 11.42 3.82 6.15
N ASP A 27 12.25 3.74 7.19
CA ASP A 27 13.06 4.86 7.66
C ASP A 27 14.09 5.28 6.60
N ALA A 28 14.71 4.31 5.92
CA ALA A 28 15.63 4.57 4.82
C ALA A 28 14.95 5.28 3.63
N ALA A 29 13.74 4.85 3.24
CA ALA A 29 12.94 5.50 2.21
C ALA A 29 12.52 6.92 2.63
N GLY A 30 12.09 7.11 3.87
CA GLY A 30 11.75 8.41 4.44
C GLY A 30 12.94 9.37 4.45
N LEU A 31 14.12 8.87 4.82
CA LEU A 31 15.36 9.65 4.82
C LEU A 31 15.77 10.06 3.40
N PHE A 32 15.67 9.15 2.42
CA PHE A 32 15.88 9.50 1.01
C PHE A 32 14.97 10.66 0.57
N VAL A 33 13.67 10.59 0.87
CA VAL A 33 12.70 11.64 0.51
C VAL A 33 13.03 12.96 1.19
N ALA A 34 13.41 12.93 2.47
CA ALA A 34 13.79 14.13 3.21
C ALA A 34 15.05 14.78 2.62
N GLU A 35 16.07 13.99 2.31
CA GLU A 35 17.36 14.47 1.79
C GLU A 35 17.29 14.85 0.29
N ALA A 36 16.37 14.28 -0.50
CA ALA A 36 16.16 14.65 -1.90
C ALA A 36 15.36 15.96 -2.07
N LYS A 37 14.54 16.32 -1.08
CA LYS A 37 13.64 17.50 -1.15
C LYS A 37 14.36 18.82 -1.49
N PRO A 38 15.52 19.17 -0.88
CA PRO A 38 16.22 20.40 -1.20
C PRO A 38 16.67 20.45 -2.68
N ALA A 39 17.11 19.33 -3.25
CA ALA A 39 17.50 19.25 -4.66
C ALA A 39 16.30 19.50 -5.59
N VAL A 40 15.13 18.95 -5.26
CA VAL A 40 13.89 19.23 -6.00
C VAL A 40 13.48 20.70 -5.88
N LEU A 41 13.54 21.27 -4.68
CA LEU A 41 13.20 22.68 -4.43
C LEU A 41 14.13 23.65 -5.16
N ALA A 42 15.41 23.33 -5.31
CA ALA A 42 16.37 24.19 -6.03
C ALA A 42 15.94 24.49 -7.48
N HIS A 43 15.15 23.61 -8.10
CA HIS A 43 14.63 23.80 -9.46
C HIS A 43 13.36 24.67 -9.54
N ILE A 44 12.57 24.73 -8.47
CA ILE A 44 11.23 25.35 -8.49
C ILE A 44 11.10 26.53 -7.52
N ALA A 45 12.05 26.73 -6.63
CA ALA A 45 12.07 27.81 -5.64
C ALA A 45 13.47 28.46 -5.60
N PRO A 46 13.91 29.11 -6.70
CA PRO A 46 15.26 29.67 -6.79
C PRO A 46 15.50 30.71 -5.67
N GLY A 47 16.70 30.66 -5.07
CA GLY A 47 17.05 31.52 -3.94
C GLY A 47 16.36 31.17 -2.62
N GLY A 48 15.74 29.99 -2.51
CA GLY A 48 15.05 29.54 -1.28
C GLY A 48 13.72 30.25 -1.01
N GLY A 49 13.16 30.91 -2.04
CA GLY A 49 11.90 31.62 -1.97
C GLY A 49 10.67 30.73 -2.04
N LYS A 50 9.52 31.31 -2.41
CA LYS A 50 8.30 30.55 -2.67
C LYS A 50 8.45 29.72 -3.96
N VAL A 51 7.70 28.62 -4.05
CA VAL A 51 7.59 27.83 -5.27
C VAL A 51 7.05 28.71 -6.40
N ASP A 52 7.80 28.76 -7.51
CA ASP A 52 7.39 29.34 -8.78
C ASP A 52 6.60 28.30 -9.58
N ARG A 53 5.34 28.61 -9.87
CA ARG A 53 4.42 27.73 -10.60
C ARG A 53 4.90 27.42 -12.01
N LYS A 54 5.50 28.39 -12.70
CA LYS A 54 6.00 28.16 -14.07
C LYS A 54 7.19 27.22 -14.08
N LEU A 55 8.09 27.35 -13.09
CA LEU A 55 9.20 26.41 -12.93
C LEU A 55 8.71 25.03 -12.51
N ALA A 56 7.68 24.95 -11.67
CA ALA A 56 7.04 23.67 -11.32
C ALA A 56 6.45 22.97 -12.56
N ASP A 57 5.81 23.71 -13.48
CA ASP A 57 5.29 23.15 -14.74
C ASP A 57 6.44 22.67 -15.66
N VAL A 58 7.51 23.46 -15.79
CA VAL A 58 8.70 23.08 -16.58
C VAL A 58 9.37 21.82 -16.00
N HIS A 59 9.41 21.70 -14.68
CA HIS A 59 10.01 20.58 -13.96
C HIS A 59 8.99 19.56 -13.46
N GLN A 60 7.80 19.48 -14.07
CA GLN A 60 6.67 18.68 -13.56
C GLN A 60 7.04 17.21 -13.31
N HIS A 61 7.86 16.60 -14.17
CA HIS A 61 8.29 15.21 -14.00
C HIS A 61 9.06 15.01 -12.69
N ARG A 62 9.91 15.97 -12.31
CA ARG A 62 10.67 15.95 -11.04
C ARG A 62 9.75 16.22 -9.85
N VAL A 63 8.81 17.17 -9.98
CA VAL A 63 7.88 17.53 -8.89
C VAL A 63 6.90 16.40 -8.60
N HIS A 64 6.24 15.86 -9.62
CA HIS A 64 5.35 14.71 -9.48
C HIS A 64 6.13 13.48 -9.04
N GLY A 65 7.31 13.27 -9.62
CA GLY A 65 8.20 12.18 -9.24
C GLY A 65 8.59 12.20 -7.77
N TYR A 66 8.90 13.38 -7.21
CA TYR A 66 9.10 13.55 -5.77
C TYR A 66 7.86 13.16 -4.97
N GLY A 67 6.67 13.56 -5.43
CA GLY A 67 5.39 13.17 -4.83
C GLY A 67 5.19 11.65 -4.78
N TRP A 68 5.55 10.93 -5.85
CA TRP A 68 5.48 9.47 -5.89
C TRP A 68 6.45 8.80 -4.90
N TYR A 69 7.70 9.26 -4.84
CA TYR A 69 8.66 8.75 -3.85
C TYR A 69 8.20 9.04 -2.41
N ALA A 70 7.65 10.22 -2.16
CA ALA A 70 7.09 10.58 -0.85
C ALA A 70 5.89 9.70 -0.48
N ALA A 71 4.99 9.41 -1.43
CA ALA A 71 3.86 8.51 -1.21
C ALA A 71 4.32 7.07 -0.91
N TYR A 72 5.35 6.58 -1.60
CA TYR A 72 5.91 5.24 -1.35
C TYR A 72 6.57 5.14 0.02
N ALA A 73 7.38 6.14 0.40
CA ALA A 73 7.97 6.20 1.73
C ALA A 73 6.91 6.25 2.83
N GLU A 74 5.84 7.04 2.64
CA GLU A 74 4.74 7.10 3.60
C GLU A 74 3.97 5.78 3.69
N LEU A 75 3.68 5.14 2.55
CA LEU A 75 3.06 3.82 2.52
C LEU A 75 3.89 2.79 3.30
N MET A 76 5.21 2.75 3.06
CA MET A 76 6.11 1.86 3.81
C MET A 76 6.09 2.17 5.30
N ASN A 77 6.12 3.45 5.69
CA ASN A 77 6.03 3.86 7.09
C ASN A 77 4.72 3.40 7.76
N GLN A 78 3.58 3.54 7.08
CA GLN A 78 2.27 3.14 7.59
C GLN A 78 2.16 1.62 7.73
N VAL A 79 2.66 0.85 6.75
CA VAL A 79 2.67 -0.62 6.80
C VAL A 79 3.62 -1.13 7.89
N ALA A 80 4.81 -0.54 8.04
CA ALA A 80 5.71 -0.88 9.15
C ALA A 80 5.04 -0.61 10.51
N GLY A 81 4.40 0.55 10.67
CA GLY A 81 3.67 0.89 11.89
C GLY A 81 2.47 -0.03 12.17
N TRP A 82 1.75 -0.45 11.13
CA TRP A 82 0.67 -1.43 11.25
C TRP A 82 1.20 -2.79 11.72
N ALA A 83 2.29 -3.28 11.13
CA ALA A 83 2.92 -4.54 11.53
C ALA A 83 3.42 -4.49 12.98
N GLU A 84 4.07 -3.40 13.39
CA GLU A 84 4.54 -3.17 14.77
C GLU A 84 3.38 -3.21 15.80
N ARG A 85 2.25 -2.55 15.48
CA ARG A 85 1.07 -2.56 16.36
C ARG A 85 0.46 -3.97 16.48
N LEU A 86 0.29 -4.66 15.36
CA LEU A 86 -0.23 -6.03 15.38
C LEU A 86 0.72 -7.00 16.10
N GLU A 87 2.04 -6.83 15.98
CA GLU A 87 3.02 -7.66 16.66
C GLU A 87 2.95 -7.44 18.18
N ALA A 88 2.86 -6.18 18.62
CA ALA A 88 2.69 -5.84 20.03
C ALA A 88 1.40 -6.42 20.65
N GLU A 89 0.35 -6.57 19.84
CA GLU A 89 -0.93 -7.19 20.24
C GLU A 89 -0.94 -8.72 20.09
N GLY A 90 0.13 -9.34 19.58
CA GLY A 90 0.17 -10.78 19.29
C GLY A 90 -0.77 -11.20 18.14
N ARG A 91 -1.15 -10.26 17.28
CA ARG A 91 -2.07 -10.42 16.14
C ARG A 91 -1.37 -10.41 14.78
N PHE A 92 -0.06 -10.20 14.74
CA PHE A 92 0.73 -10.27 13.50
C PHE A 92 0.98 -11.74 13.11
N GLY A 93 0.10 -12.26 12.25
CA GLY A 93 0.11 -13.63 11.80
C GLY A 93 0.90 -13.85 10.52
N GLU A 94 0.79 -15.08 10.00
CA GLU A 94 1.50 -15.48 8.77
C GLU A 94 1.09 -14.64 7.57
N ILE A 95 -0.21 -14.37 7.39
CA ILE A 95 -0.70 -13.67 6.20
C ILE A 95 -0.31 -12.19 6.22
N GLU A 96 -0.36 -11.55 7.38
CA GLU A 96 0.11 -10.18 7.58
C GLU A 96 1.59 -10.05 7.25
N ALA A 97 2.40 -10.99 7.75
CA ALA A 97 3.83 -11.06 7.49
C ALA A 97 4.15 -11.23 6.00
N LEU A 98 3.49 -12.18 5.33
CA LEU A 98 3.74 -12.45 3.90
C LEU A 98 3.33 -11.26 3.01
N LEU A 99 2.19 -10.62 3.29
CA LEU A 99 1.74 -9.46 2.54
C LEU A 99 2.67 -8.26 2.73
N ALA A 100 3.07 -7.95 3.97
CA ALA A 100 4.03 -6.88 4.24
C ALA A 100 5.38 -7.14 3.56
N GLN A 101 5.87 -8.37 3.65
CA GLN A 101 7.15 -8.77 3.07
C GLN A 101 7.14 -8.68 1.53
N LEU A 102 6.06 -9.13 0.88
CA LEU A 102 5.90 -9.01 -0.57
C LEU A 102 5.80 -7.55 -1.01
N LEU A 103 5.00 -6.75 -0.29
CA LEU A 103 4.85 -5.32 -0.55
C LEU A 103 6.20 -4.61 -0.45
N PHE A 104 6.96 -4.84 0.61
CA PHE A 104 8.27 -4.22 0.76
C PHE A 104 9.25 -4.69 -0.30
N SER A 105 9.26 -5.97 -0.66
CA SER A 105 10.12 -6.46 -1.75
C SER A 105 9.90 -5.67 -3.05
N GLU A 106 8.64 -5.48 -3.44
CA GLU A 106 8.28 -4.74 -4.66
C GLU A 106 8.60 -3.24 -4.54
N TYR A 107 8.21 -2.61 -3.43
CA TYR A 107 8.39 -1.18 -3.25
C TYR A 107 9.87 -0.79 -3.10
N CYS A 108 10.68 -1.63 -2.44
CA CYS A 108 12.12 -1.45 -2.39
C CYS A 108 12.74 -1.52 -3.80
N ALA A 109 12.34 -2.51 -4.61
CA ALA A 109 12.81 -2.65 -5.99
C ALA A 109 12.44 -1.44 -6.86
N GLN A 110 11.22 -0.93 -6.71
CA GLN A 110 10.76 0.26 -7.44
C GLN A 110 11.41 1.54 -6.95
N LEU A 111 11.64 1.72 -5.65
CA LEU A 111 12.39 2.87 -5.15
C LEU A 111 13.80 2.91 -5.75
N VAL A 112 14.48 1.76 -5.83
CA VAL A 112 15.83 1.65 -6.41
C VAL A 112 15.82 1.81 -7.94
N GLY A 113 14.94 1.07 -8.63
CA GLY A 113 14.93 0.97 -10.10
C GLY A 113 14.15 2.08 -10.82
N GLY A 114 13.21 2.70 -10.12
CA GLY A 114 12.31 3.74 -10.59
C GLY A 114 10.84 3.40 -10.36
N VAL A 115 10.08 4.41 -9.92
CA VAL A 115 8.65 4.30 -9.63
C VAL A 115 7.84 4.62 -10.88
N PRO A 116 6.93 3.72 -11.30
CA PRO A 116 6.01 4.00 -12.41
C PRO A 116 4.93 4.99 -11.97
N MET A 117 4.93 6.20 -12.55
CA MET A 117 3.87 7.19 -12.32
C MET A 117 2.62 6.88 -13.17
N ASN A 118 2.85 6.25 -14.32
CA ASN A 118 1.87 5.61 -15.17
C ASN A 118 2.59 4.54 -16.03
N GLN A 119 1.90 3.93 -16.99
CA GLN A 119 2.47 2.86 -17.82
C GLN A 119 3.64 3.31 -18.72
N GLY A 120 3.74 4.60 -19.07
CA GLY A 120 4.77 5.16 -19.96
C GLY A 120 5.82 6.04 -19.26
N GLU A 121 5.60 6.41 -18.00
CA GLU A 121 6.44 7.35 -17.27
C GLU A 121 6.99 6.72 -15.99
N ILE A 122 8.31 6.54 -15.96
CA ILE A 122 9.04 6.03 -14.79
C ILE A 122 9.96 7.14 -14.27
N VAL A 123 9.76 7.56 -13.03
CA VAL A 123 10.68 8.44 -12.31
C VAL A 123 11.77 7.60 -11.65
N ARG A 124 13.04 8.00 -11.77
CA ARG A 124 14.17 7.33 -11.12
C ARG A 124 14.74 8.20 -10.00
N PRO A 125 15.48 7.64 -9.02
CA PRO A 125 16.08 8.43 -7.94
C PRO A 125 16.98 9.55 -8.46
N ALA A 126 17.74 9.26 -9.52
CA ALA A 126 18.62 10.22 -10.18
C ALA A 126 17.87 11.39 -10.86
N HIS A 127 16.56 11.25 -11.13
CA HIS A 127 15.73 12.36 -11.59
C HIS A 127 15.37 13.33 -10.45
N LEU A 128 15.57 12.95 -9.19
CA LEU A 128 15.26 13.75 -8.01
C LEU A 128 16.50 14.38 -7.38
N VAL A 129 17.60 13.63 -7.31
CA VAL A 129 18.84 14.03 -6.64
C VAL A 129 20.05 13.35 -7.28
N GLU A 130 21.17 14.08 -7.39
CA GLU A 130 22.44 13.55 -7.93
C GLU A 130 23.43 13.11 -6.84
N ASP A 131 23.19 13.54 -5.59
CA ASP A 131 24.05 13.22 -4.45
C ASP A 131 24.06 11.72 -4.17
N ARG A 132 25.24 11.11 -4.33
CA ARG A 132 25.45 9.67 -4.13
C ARG A 132 25.18 9.22 -2.70
N ALA A 133 25.46 10.04 -1.68
CA ALA A 133 25.17 9.70 -0.30
C ALA A 133 23.65 9.58 -0.07
N VAL A 134 22.86 10.46 -0.70
CA VAL A 134 21.40 10.39 -0.67
C VAL A 134 20.89 9.18 -1.45
N LEU A 135 21.42 8.91 -2.65
CA LEU A 135 21.06 7.72 -3.42
C LEU A 135 21.35 6.42 -2.66
N ASN A 136 22.46 6.36 -1.93
CA ASN A 136 22.85 5.19 -1.13
C ASN A 136 21.88 4.89 0.02
N ARG A 137 20.99 5.82 0.43
CA ARG A 137 19.94 5.53 1.41
C ARG A 137 19.01 4.42 0.93
N LEU A 138 18.77 4.34 -0.38
CA LEU A 138 17.95 3.29 -1.00
C LEU A 138 18.69 1.94 -1.12
N TYR A 139 19.89 1.82 -0.57
CA TYR A 139 20.68 0.59 -0.56
C TYR A 139 21.06 0.18 0.88
N SER A 140 20.25 0.55 1.87
CA SER A 140 20.43 0.05 3.24
C SER A 140 20.28 -1.48 3.31
N ASP A 141 20.88 -2.10 4.33
CA ASP A 141 20.90 -3.56 4.46
C ASP A 141 19.48 -4.14 4.54
N GLY A 142 18.61 -3.55 5.36
CA GLY A 142 17.21 -3.99 5.49
C GLY A 142 16.40 -3.86 4.19
N LEU A 143 16.57 -2.75 3.46
CA LEU A 143 15.91 -2.52 2.18
C LEU A 143 16.39 -3.53 1.14
N MET A 144 17.70 -3.69 1.00
CA MET A 144 18.29 -4.64 0.04
C MET A 144 17.89 -6.08 0.34
N LYS A 145 17.86 -6.47 1.62
CA LYS A 145 17.41 -7.79 2.03
C LYS A 145 15.94 -8.04 1.66
N LEU A 146 15.05 -7.11 1.97
CA LEU A 146 13.63 -7.21 1.61
C LEU A 146 13.43 -7.24 0.09
N MET A 147 14.14 -6.39 -0.64
CA MET A 147 14.10 -6.35 -2.11
C MET A 147 14.44 -7.71 -2.72
N VAL A 148 15.52 -8.36 -2.24
CA VAL A 148 16.04 -9.61 -2.82
C VAL A 148 15.27 -10.84 -2.33
N GLU A 149 14.96 -10.91 -1.04
CA GLU A 149 14.46 -12.12 -0.39
C GLU A 149 12.96 -12.08 -0.08
N GLY A 150 12.34 -10.90 -0.05
CA GLY A 150 10.98 -10.74 0.46
C GLY A 150 9.87 -11.24 -0.48
N GLY A 151 10.09 -11.17 -1.80
CA GLY A 151 9.06 -11.38 -2.82
C GLY A 151 9.23 -12.66 -3.65
N THR A 152 9.80 -13.73 -3.06
CA THR A 152 10.06 -14.99 -3.78
C THR A 152 8.78 -15.64 -4.32
N GLN A 153 8.93 -16.55 -5.29
CA GLN A 153 7.81 -17.31 -5.83
C GLN A 153 7.08 -18.12 -4.74
N ALA A 154 7.80 -18.63 -3.74
CA ALA A 154 7.22 -19.37 -2.63
C ALA A 154 6.31 -18.49 -1.75
N VAL A 155 6.74 -17.25 -1.46
CA VAL A 155 5.92 -16.25 -0.75
C VAL A 155 4.65 -15.95 -1.54
N LYS A 156 4.77 -15.67 -2.84
CA LYS A 156 3.62 -15.39 -3.73
C LYS A 156 2.64 -16.56 -3.80
N ALA A 157 3.14 -17.78 -3.95
CA ALA A 157 2.32 -18.99 -3.98
C ALA A 157 1.59 -19.21 -2.65
N ARG A 158 2.26 -18.95 -1.52
CA ARG A 158 1.64 -19.07 -0.19
C ARG A 158 0.52 -18.04 0.02
N ILE A 159 0.72 -16.79 -0.39
CA ILE A 159 -0.33 -15.76 -0.33
C ILE A 159 -1.53 -16.18 -1.18
N ALA A 160 -1.30 -16.67 -2.40
CA ALA A 160 -2.37 -17.15 -3.27
C ALA A 160 -3.14 -18.33 -2.67
N GLN A 161 -2.45 -19.24 -1.97
CA GLN A 161 -3.09 -20.31 -1.21
C GLN A 161 -3.96 -19.76 -0.08
N ARG A 162 -3.45 -18.82 0.72
CA ARG A 162 -4.21 -18.19 1.81
C ARG A 162 -5.44 -17.43 1.30
N LEU A 163 -5.31 -16.75 0.16
CA LEU A 163 -6.45 -16.11 -0.51
C LEU A 163 -7.53 -17.11 -0.90
N ALA A 164 -7.15 -18.28 -1.44
CA ALA A 164 -8.10 -19.32 -1.81
C ALA A 164 -8.80 -19.94 -0.58
N GLU A 165 -8.10 -20.05 0.55
CA GLU A 165 -8.64 -20.53 1.83
C GLU A 165 -9.54 -19.50 2.53
N ALA A 166 -9.31 -18.20 2.32
CA ALA A 166 -10.05 -17.11 2.94
C ALA A 166 -11.34 -16.70 2.18
N ARG A 167 -11.83 -17.55 1.25
CA ARG A 167 -13.05 -17.25 0.47
C ARG A 167 -14.23 -16.89 1.38
N GLY A 168 -14.89 -15.79 1.06
CA GLY A 168 -16.05 -15.28 1.81
C GLY A 168 -15.71 -14.39 3.00
N ARG A 169 -14.43 -14.08 3.23
CA ARG A 169 -14.03 -13.03 4.19
C ARG A 169 -13.95 -11.67 3.49
N SER A 170 -14.26 -10.62 4.25
CA SER A 170 -14.19 -9.23 3.79
C SER A 170 -12.74 -8.75 3.57
N THR A 171 -11.79 -9.29 4.34
CA THR A 171 -10.35 -9.03 4.20
C THR A 171 -9.55 -10.33 4.30
N LEU A 172 -8.34 -10.31 3.77
CA LEU A 172 -7.41 -11.45 3.84
C LEU A 172 -6.57 -11.38 5.14
N GLU A 173 -6.23 -10.16 5.54
CA GLU A 173 -5.43 -9.79 6.69
C GLU A 173 -6.26 -9.18 7.83
N GLN A 174 -5.64 -9.13 9.02
CA GLN A 174 -6.06 -8.31 10.15
C GLN A 174 -5.80 -6.84 9.84
N THR A 175 -6.85 -6.03 9.76
CA THR A 175 -6.72 -4.60 9.41
C THR A 175 -6.09 -3.77 10.54
N GLY A 176 -6.18 -4.25 11.78
CA GLY A 176 -5.79 -3.50 12.99
C GLY A 176 -6.81 -2.44 13.41
N LEU A 177 -8.02 -2.44 12.82
CA LEU A 177 -9.14 -1.62 13.26
C LEU A 177 -9.76 -2.18 14.55
N ASP A 178 -10.48 -1.33 15.26
CA ASP A 178 -11.26 -1.75 16.43
C ASP A 178 -12.49 -2.58 16.05
N GLU A 179 -13.06 -3.26 17.04
CA GLU A 179 -14.22 -4.14 16.86
C GLU A 179 -15.42 -3.42 16.24
N THR A 180 -15.61 -2.12 16.51
CA THR A 180 -16.74 -1.37 15.95
C THR A 180 -16.57 -1.19 14.44
N PHE A 181 -15.38 -0.79 13.98
CA PHE A 181 -15.10 -0.67 12.55
C PHE A 181 -15.11 -2.03 11.83
N GLU A 182 -14.66 -3.09 12.49
CA GLU A 182 -14.73 -4.46 11.97
C GLU A 182 -16.20 -4.89 11.79
N MET A 183 -17.06 -4.65 12.78
CA MET A 183 -18.50 -4.93 12.69
C MET A 183 -19.18 -4.11 11.57
N ILE A 184 -18.86 -2.82 11.45
CA ILE A 184 -19.39 -1.96 10.38
C ILE A 184 -18.99 -2.53 9.01
N ARG A 185 -17.74 -2.96 8.84
CA ARG A 185 -17.28 -3.56 7.58
C ARG A 185 -18.06 -4.83 7.25
N ASP A 186 -18.23 -5.72 8.21
CA ASP A 186 -18.95 -6.99 7.98
C ASP A 186 -20.44 -6.76 7.67
N GLN A 187 -21.07 -5.78 8.32
CA GLN A 187 -22.45 -5.38 8.01
C GLN A 187 -22.59 -4.90 6.56
N PHE A 188 -21.73 -3.97 6.12
CA PHE A 188 -21.81 -3.45 4.74
C PHE A 188 -21.34 -4.45 3.69
N HIS A 189 -20.41 -5.36 4.03
CA HIS A 189 -20.03 -6.46 3.16
C HIS A 189 -21.20 -7.42 2.92
N ALA A 190 -21.91 -7.83 3.98
CA ALA A 190 -23.09 -8.69 3.86
C ALA A 190 -24.22 -8.01 3.06
N PHE A 191 -24.44 -6.72 3.30
CA PHE A 191 -25.40 -5.92 2.52
C PHE A 191 -25.06 -5.91 1.03
N ALA A 192 -23.78 -5.68 0.67
CA ALA A 192 -23.35 -5.69 -0.73
C ALA A 192 -23.54 -7.06 -1.39
N GLU A 193 -23.19 -8.14 -0.70
CA GLU A 193 -23.37 -9.51 -1.20
C GLU A 193 -24.85 -9.87 -1.43
N GLU A 194 -25.76 -9.36 -0.60
CA GLU A 194 -27.19 -9.63 -0.75
C GLU A 194 -27.86 -8.72 -1.78
N LYS A 195 -27.59 -7.41 -1.73
CA LYS A 195 -28.40 -6.38 -2.39
C LYS A 195 -27.74 -5.73 -3.61
N VAL A 196 -26.42 -5.90 -3.80
CA VAL A 196 -25.66 -5.22 -4.86
C VAL A 196 -25.06 -6.22 -5.83
N THR A 197 -24.20 -7.13 -5.35
CA THR A 197 -23.43 -8.07 -6.19
C THR A 197 -24.30 -8.88 -7.16
N PRO A 198 -25.46 -9.44 -6.75
CA PRO A 198 -26.29 -10.24 -7.65
C PRO A 198 -26.97 -9.44 -8.77
N PHE A 199 -27.15 -8.13 -8.58
CA PHE A 199 -27.98 -7.29 -9.45
C PHE A 199 -27.16 -6.31 -10.31
N ALA A 200 -25.93 -6.01 -9.91
CA ALA A 200 -25.08 -5.02 -10.56
C ALA A 200 -24.88 -5.27 -12.06
N HIS A 201 -24.74 -6.54 -12.48
CA HIS A 201 -24.60 -6.88 -13.89
C HIS A 201 -25.87 -6.57 -14.69
N GLU A 202 -27.04 -6.84 -14.13
CA GLU A 202 -28.33 -6.58 -14.79
C GLU A 202 -28.58 -5.07 -14.95
N TRP A 203 -28.32 -4.28 -13.90
CA TRP A 203 -28.43 -2.82 -13.98
C TRP A 203 -27.55 -2.26 -15.09
N HIS A 204 -26.31 -2.76 -15.20
CA HIS A 204 -25.39 -2.36 -16.27
C HIS A 204 -25.92 -2.74 -17.66
N LEU A 205 -26.41 -3.97 -17.84
CA LEU A 205 -26.95 -4.42 -19.13
C LEU A 205 -28.16 -3.58 -19.59
N LYS A 206 -28.93 -3.05 -18.65
CA LYS A 206 -30.13 -2.26 -18.93
C LYS A 206 -29.89 -0.75 -18.98
N ASP A 207 -28.67 -0.29 -18.73
CA ASP A 207 -28.36 1.15 -18.55
C ASP A 207 -29.28 1.80 -17.49
N GLU A 208 -29.60 1.04 -16.44
CA GLU A 208 -30.45 1.50 -15.35
C GLU A 208 -29.62 2.20 -14.27
N LEU A 209 -30.22 3.23 -13.68
CA LEU A 209 -29.69 3.80 -12.44
C LEU A 209 -29.76 2.77 -11.32
N ILE A 210 -28.94 2.98 -10.29
CA ILE A 210 -29.08 2.23 -9.03
C ILE A 210 -30.52 2.41 -8.52
N PRO A 211 -31.25 1.31 -8.20
CA PRO A 211 -32.64 1.39 -7.78
C PRO A 211 -32.84 2.35 -6.60
N LEU A 212 -33.90 3.16 -6.66
CA LEU A 212 -34.18 4.16 -5.63
C LEU A 212 -34.47 3.49 -4.28
N GLU A 213 -35.09 2.32 -4.30
CA GLU A 213 -35.38 1.50 -3.12
C GLU A 213 -34.09 1.11 -2.39
N LEU A 214 -33.02 0.77 -3.14
CA LEU A 214 -31.72 0.46 -2.55
C LEU A 214 -31.09 1.68 -1.90
N VAL A 215 -31.22 2.86 -2.53
CA VAL A 215 -30.75 4.14 -1.97
C VAL A 215 -31.50 4.48 -0.68
N GLN A 216 -32.81 4.21 -0.64
CA GLN A 216 -33.62 4.40 0.57
C GLN A 216 -33.17 3.47 1.70
N GLU A 217 -32.92 2.19 1.41
CA GLU A 217 -32.41 1.21 2.39
C GLU A 217 -31.05 1.64 2.97
N LEU A 218 -30.12 2.13 2.13
CA LEU A 218 -28.86 2.71 2.60
C LEU A 218 -29.07 3.93 3.51
N GLY A 219 -30.10 4.73 3.25
CA GLY A 219 -30.48 5.85 4.10
C GLY A 219 -31.01 5.42 5.46
N GLU A 220 -31.84 4.37 5.50
CA GLU A 220 -32.33 3.76 6.74
C GLU A 220 -31.20 3.16 7.59
N LEU A 221 -30.13 2.68 6.95
CA LEU A 221 -28.89 2.23 7.61
C LEU A 221 -27.98 3.39 8.08
N GLY A 222 -28.38 4.65 7.87
CA GLY A 222 -27.63 5.82 8.34
C GLY A 222 -26.40 6.18 7.50
N VAL A 223 -26.22 5.59 6.31
CA VAL A 223 -25.04 5.82 5.46
C VAL A 223 -24.84 7.30 5.13
N PHE A 224 -25.94 8.02 4.85
CA PHE A 224 -25.88 9.45 4.51
C PHE A 224 -25.66 10.37 5.72
N GLY A 225 -25.79 9.84 6.93
CA GLY A 225 -25.59 10.56 8.19
C GLY A 225 -24.31 10.18 8.94
N LEU A 226 -23.54 9.19 8.47
CA LEU A 226 -22.48 8.54 9.26
C LEU A 226 -21.41 9.49 9.84
N THR A 227 -21.16 10.63 9.18
CA THR A 227 -20.20 11.65 9.62
C THR A 227 -20.85 12.99 9.94
N ILE A 228 -22.18 13.05 9.88
CA ILE A 228 -22.96 14.22 10.28
C ILE A 228 -23.06 14.22 11.81
N PRO A 229 -22.82 15.36 12.50
CA PRO A 229 -23.00 15.40 13.94
C PRO A 229 -24.44 15.04 14.34
N GLU A 230 -24.60 14.24 15.40
CA GLU A 230 -25.91 13.73 15.86
C GLU A 230 -26.97 14.82 16.08
N ALA A 231 -26.56 16.06 16.37
CA ALA A 231 -27.46 17.22 16.48
C ALA A 231 -28.22 17.55 15.18
N PHE A 232 -27.85 16.95 14.05
CA PHE A 232 -28.39 17.22 12.72
C PHE A 232 -29.01 16.01 12.01
N GLY A 233 -29.05 14.82 12.65
CA GLY A 233 -29.67 13.61 12.06
C GLY A 233 -29.15 12.31 12.62
#